data_AF-A0A2S1Z8E2-F1
#
_entry.id   AF-A0A2S1Z8E2-F1
#
_cell.length_a   1.000
_cell.length_b   1.000
_cell.length_c   1.000
_cell.angle_alpha   90.00
_cell.angle_beta   90.00
_cell.angle_gamma   90.00
#
_symmetry.space_group_name_H-M   'P 1'
#
loop_
_entity.id
_entity.type
_entity.pdbx_description
1 polymer ?
#
loop_
_entity_poly.entity_id
_entity_poly.type
_entity_poly.pdbx_seq_one_letter_code
_entity_poly.pdbx_strand_id
1 'polypeptide(L)'
;MTDGLRRVAPDSGLEEAVEILERDGALVVEDLADAGTLKALWDDLGPALDARDYSGDWYNGTRTRRVSSVFARTDRLTPVVTHPLFLGAARRIMQRPVHVWIGRSRTALVPTVQISGTQAIQIHQGQGKQPLHRDDALHLRRHPGPTSRVQLMLAMSDFTADNGGTLMIPGSHHWDDERPPRAEEAVPTEMRAGSGLVWLGGVYHGGGANTTDTPRTGLTIALDLGNLRQEENQYLAVPRESVLAYPEEVRRLLGYDRCPPGLGWYEMDDPYVLLADDGPGPRPAPVP
;
A
#
# COMPACT_ATOMS: atom_id res chain seq x y z
N MET A 1 -2.26 26.61 -13.92
CA MET A 1 -3.47 25.78 -13.79
C MET A 1 -2.97 24.40 -13.44
N THR A 2 -3.06 24.00 -12.18
CA THR A 2 -2.75 22.63 -11.77
C THR A 2 -3.91 21.78 -12.24
N ASP A 3 -3.77 21.13 -13.39
CA ASP A 3 -4.69 20.05 -13.77
C ASP A 3 -4.72 19.06 -12.59
N GLY A 4 -5.91 18.74 -12.12
CA GLY A 4 -6.10 17.79 -11.03
C GLY A 4 -5.51 16.41 -11.35
N LEU A 5 -5.55 15.50 -10.39
CA LEU A 5 -5.09 14.13 -10.61
C LEU A 5 -5.82 13.48 -11.78
N ARG A 6 -5.06 12.76 -12.61
CA ARG A 6 -5.61 11.98 -13.72
C ARG A 6 -6.49 10.86 -13.18
N ARG A 7 -7.59 10.62 -13.90
CA ARG A 7 -8.60 9.61 -13.59
C ARG A 7 -8.70 8.62 -14.74
N VAL A 8 -8.92 7.36 -14.41
CA VAL A 8 -9.12 6.28 -15.37
C VAL A 8 -10.25 5.36 -14.90
N ALA A 9 -10.93 4.73 -15.86
CA ALA A 9 -11.89 3.66 -15.57
C ALA A 9 -11.16 2.39 -15.05
N PRO A 10 -11.82 1.50 -14.31
CA PRO A 10 -11.16 0.34 -13.71
C PRO A 10 -10.70 -0.70 -14.75
N ASP A 11 -11.25 -0.66 -15.96
CA ASP A 11 -10.91 -1.50 -17.12
C ASP A 11 -9.94 -0.82 -18.11
N SER A 12 -9.37 0.34 -17.76
CA SER A 12 -8.38 1.03 -18.59
C SER A 12 -7.11 0.19 -18.79
N GLY A 13 -6.33 0.53 -19.81
CA GLY A 13 -5.10 -0.21 -20.13
C GLY A 13 -4.04 -0.08 -19.03
N LEU A 14 -3.32 -1.18 -18.75
CA LEU A 14 -2.22 -1.18 -17.78
C LEU A 14 -1.13 -0.17 -18.17
N GLU A 15 -0.78 -0.10 -19.45
CA GLU A 15 0.24 0.81 -19.97
C GLU A 15 -0.13 2.28 -19.78
N GLU A 16 -1.40 2.64 -19.97
CA GLU A 16 -1.90 4.00 -19.72
C GLU A 16 -1.75 4.38 -18.24
N ALA A 17 -2.14 3.48 -17.32
CA ALA A 17 -1.98 3.72 -15.89
C ALA A 17 -0.51 3.85 -15.48
N VAL A 18 0.37 3.02 -16.04
CA VAL A 18 1.82 3.09 -15.79
C VAL A 18 2.42 4.40 -16.31
N GLU A 19 2.04 4.85 -17.51
CA GLU A 19 2.50 6.13 -18.06
C GLU A 19 2.08 7.32 -17.20
N ILE A 20 0.83 7.31 -16.70
CA ILE A 20 0.33 8.32 -15.76
C ILE A 20 1.14 8.29 -14.46
N LEU A 21 1.36 7.11 -13.87
CA LEU A 21 2.11 6.98 -12.63
C LEU A 21 3.57 7.42 -12.78
N GLU A 22 4.26 7.04 -13.84
CA GLU A 22 5.65 7.46 -14.07
C GLU A 22 5.76 8.97 -14.28
N ARG A 23 4.80 9.57 -15.00
CA ARG A 23 4.77 11.03 -15.27
C ARG A 23 4.34 11.84 -14.05
N ASP A 24 3.19 11.54 -13.47
CA ASP A 24 2.50 12.36 -12.48
C ASP A 24 2.68 11.85 -11.05
N GLY A 25 3.11 10.60 -10.87
CA GLY A 25 3.34 9.98 -9.57
C GLY A 25 2.08 9.41 -8.91
N ALA A 26 0.90 9.79 -9.37
CA ALA A 26 -0.37 9.36 -8.81
C ALA A 26 -1.51 9.34 -9.85
N LEU A 27 -2.48 8.46 -9.64
CA LEU A 27 -3.66 8.31 -10.49
C LEU A 27 -4.88 7.90 -9.64
N VAL A 28 -6.08 8.28 -10.06
CA VAL A 28 -7.34 7.79 -9.47
C VAL A 28 -7.97 6.76 -10.41
N VAL A 29 -8.18 5.55 -9.90
CA VAL A 29 -8.99 4.52 -10.55
C VAL A 29 -10.41 4.65 -10.04
N GLU A 30 -11.34 5.04 -10.91
CA GLU A 30 -12.74 5.19 -10.54
C GLU A 30 -13.40 3.81 -10.37
N ASP A 31 -14.31 3.69 -9.40
CA ASP A 31 -15.10 2.46 -9.18
C ASP A 31 -14.26 1.17 -9.08
N LEU A 32 -13.07 1.26 -8.45
CA LEU A 32 -12.14 0.16 -8.22
C LEU A 32 -12.77 -0.99 -7.41
N ALA A 33 -13.62 -0.66 -6.44
CA ALA A 33 -14.39 -1.61 -5.65
C ALA A 33 -15.88 -1.28 -5.69
N ASP A 34 -16.70 -2.31 -5.87
CA ASP A 34 -18.15 -2.16 -5.88
C ASP A 34 -18.76 -1.99 -4.47
N ALA A 35 -20.02 -1.59 -4.43
CA ALA A 35 -20.73 -1.35 -3.17
C ALA A 35 -20.83 -2.60 -2.28
N GLY A 36 -20.87 -3.80 -2.88
CA GLY A 36 -20.88 -5.07 -2.15
C GLY A 36 -19.57 -5.32 -1.41
N THR A 37 -18.45 -5.09 -2.10
CA THR A 37 -17.09 -5.17 -1.55
C THR A 37 -16.90 -4.15 -0.43
N LEU A 38 -17.29 -2.89 -0.66
CA LEU A 38 -17.20 -1.84 0.37
C LEU A 38 -18.01 -2.19 1.62
N LYS A 39 -19.24 -2.68 1.43
CA LYS A 39 -20.08 -3.11 2.56
C LYS A 39 -19.44 -4.25 3.33
N ALA A 40 -18.96 -5.29 2.65
CA ALA A 40 -18.32 -6.43 3.31
C ALA A 40 -17.06 -6.02 4.10
N LEU A 41 -16.22 -5.16 3.50
CA LEU A 41 -15.06 -4.58 4.19
C LEU A 41 -15.47 -3.77 5.42
N TRP A 42 -16.55 -2.99 5.34
CA TRP A 42 -17.06 -2.24 6.48
C TRP A 42 -17.61 -3.15 7.58
N ASP A 43 -18.34 -4.21 7.22
CA ASP A 43 -18.85 -5.19 8.18
C ASP A 43 -17.68 -5.85 8.96
N ASP A 44 -16.56 -6.14 8.30
CA ASP A 44 -15.38 -6.76 8.90
C ASP A 44 -14.51 -5.78 9.74
N LEU A 45 -14.36 -4.53 9.29
CA LEU A 45 -13.38 -3.58 9.83
C LEU A 45 -14.00 -2.45 10.66
N GLY A 46 -15.21 -2.01 10.30
CA GLY A 46 -15.89 -0.83 10.85
C GLY A 46 -16.07 -0.90 12.36
N PRO A 47 -16.64 -1.98 12.93
CA PRO A 47 -16.82 -2.10 14.38
C PRO A 47 -15.50 -1.99 15.17
N ALA A 48 -14.44 -2.61 14.66
CA ALA A 48 -13.12 -2.55 15.29
C ALA A 48 -12.50 -1.15 15.19
N LEU A 49 -12.73 -0.44 14.09
CA LEU A 49 -12.26 0.92 13.86
C LEU A 49 -13.00 1.92 14.74
N ASP A 50 -14.33 1.84 14.81
CA ASP A 50 -15.16 2.74 15.60
C ASP A 50 -14.94 2.61 17.11
N ALA A 51 -14.50 1.42 17.57
CA ALA A 51 -14.14 1.16 18.95
C ALA A 51 -12.73 1.67 19.33
N ARG A 52 -11.92 2.15 18.38
CA ARG A 52 -10.58 2.68 18.70
C ARG A 52 -10.64 4.09 19.27
N ASP A 53 -9.71 4.35 20.19
CA ASP A 53 -9.34 5.71 20.56
C ASP A 53 -8.69 6.44 19.38
N TYR A 54 -8.71 7.77 19.43
CA TYR A 54 -7.91 8.56 18.51
C TYR A 54 -6.41 8.30 18.71
N SER A 55 -5.64 8.49 17.64
CA SER A 55 -4.19 8.33 17.69
C SER A 55 -3.56 9.32 18.67
N GLY A 56 -2.48 8.90 19.33
CA GLY A 56 -1.86 9.65 20.43
C GLY A 56 -0.79 10.66 20.03
N ASP A 57 -0.52 10.82 18.73
CA ASP A 57 0.60 11.61 18.23
C ASP A 57 0.24 12.54 17.07
N TRP A 58 1.10 13.53 16.83
CA TRP A 58 0.90 14.59 15.86
C TRP A 58 0.95 14.10 14.41
N TYR A 59 1.65 13.00 14.14
CA TYR A 59 1.83 12.47 12.79
C TYR A 59 0.61 11.65 12.36
N ASN A 60 0.11 10.80 13.24
CA ASN A 60 -1.05 9.95 12.97
C ASN A 60 -2.39 10.66 13.13
N GLY A 61 -2.42 11.75 13.91
CA GLY A 61 -3.55 12.68 14.04
C GLY A 61 -4.39 12.43 15.30
N THR A 62 -4.53 13.46 16.14
CA THR A 62 -5.24 13.41 17.44
C THR A 62 -6.77 13.34 17.33
N ARG A 63 -7.31 13.39 16.11
CA ARG A 63 -8.72 13.18 15.75
C ARG A 63 -8.84 12.13 14.65
N THR A 64 -7.90 11.17 14.60
CA THR A 64 -7.87 10.11 13.59
C THR A 64 -7.83 8.74 14.28
N ARG A 65 -8.73 7.84 13.86
CA ARG A 65 -8.71 6.43 14.28
C ARG A 65 -8.02 5.59 13.22
N ARG A 66 -7.29 4.57 13.66
CA ARG A 66 -6.53 3.67 12.79
C ARG A 66 -6.65 2.22 13.26
N VAL A 67 -6.80 1.30 12.32
CA VAL A 67 -6.73 -0.15 12.56
C VAL A 67 -5.81 -0.77 11.52
N SER A 68 -4.74 -1.41 11.97
CA SER A 68 -3.79 -2.13 11.12
C SER A 68 -4.13 -3.63 11.00
N SER A 69 -3.24 -4.37 10.34
CA SER A 69 -3.29 -5.82 10.15
C SER A 69 -4.55 -6.23 9.41
N VAL A 70 -4.84 -5.50 8.33
CA VAL A 70 -6.13 -5.60 7.64
C VAL A 70 -6.33 -6.99 7.05
N PHE A 71 -5.27 -7.62 6.52
CA PHE A 71 -5.32 -8.99 6.01
C PHE A 71 -5.54 -10.07 7.07
N ALA A 72 -5.37 -9.76 8.36
CA ALA A 72 -5.78 -10.65 9.45
C ALA A 72 -7.27 -10.57 9.75
N ARG A 73 -7.97 -9.57 9.22
CA ARG A 73 -9.35 -9.21 9.58
C ARG A 73 -10.34 -9.48 8.46
N THR A 74 -9.91 -9.48 7.20
CA THR A 74 -10.82 -9.64 6.07
C THR A 74 -10.10 -10.17 4.83
N ASP A 75 -10.66 -11.17 4.18
CA ASP A 75 -10.19 -11.68 2.87
C ASP A 75 -10.80 -10.92 1.68
N ARG A 76 -11.75 -10.02 1.94
CA ARG A 76 -12.53 -9.27 0.95
C ARG A 76 -11.71 -8.25 0.17
N LEU A 77 -10.47 -7.98 0.59
CA LEU A 77 -9.53 -7.14 -0.15
C LEU A 77 -8.86 -7.84 -1.34
N THR A 78 -9.03 -9.15 -1.49
CA THR A 78 -8.39 -9.91 -2.58
C THR A 78 -8.58 -9.27 -3.96
N PRO A 79 -9.80 -8.85 -4.39
CA PRO A 79 -9.99 -8.22 -5.70
C PRO A 79 -9.28 -6.86 -5.81
N VAL A 80 -9.16 -6.13 -4.70
CA VAL A 80 -8.55 -4.79 -4.64
C VAL A 80 -7.03 -4.90 -4.71
N VAL A 81 -6.42 -5.73 -3.87
CA VAL A 81 -4.95 -5.90 -3.83
C VAL A 81 -4.42 -6.56 -5.09
N THR A 82 -5.21 -7.41 -5.76
CA THR A 82 -4.81 -8.07 -7.01
C THR A 82 -5.21 -7.31 -8.27
N HIS A 83 -5.83 -6.12 -8.13
CA HIS A 83 -6.33 -5.36 -9.26
C HIS A 83 -5.21 -5.03 -10.26
N PRO A 84 -5.41 -5.20 -11.59
CA PRO A 84 -4.37 -4.96 -12.60
C PRO A 84 -3.77 -3.54 -12.53
N LEU A 85 -4.60 -2.53 -12.32
CA LEU A 85 -4.14 -1.13 -12.22
C LEU A 85 -3.42 -0.79 -10.90
N PHE A 86 -3.42 -1.69 -9.92
CA PHE A 86 -2.63 -1.56 -8.70
C PHE A 86 -1.45 -2.53 -8.68
N LEU A 87 -1.70 -3.84 -8.57
CA LEU A 87 -0.64 -4.85 -8.53
C LEU A 87 0.10 -4.96 -9.85
N GLY A 88 -0.61 -4.95 -10.98
CA GLY A 88 0.02 -4.98 -12.30
C GLY A 88 0.90 -3.76 -12.54
N ALA A 89 0.42 -2.57 -12.18
CA ALA A 89 1.20 -1.33 -12.25
C ALA A 89 2.44 -1.38 -11.32
N ALA A 90 2.25 -1.81 -10.07
CA ALA A 90 3.35 -2.00 -9.12
C ALA A 90 4.41 -2.95 -9.65
N ARG A 91 4.02 -4.11 -10.20
CA ARG A 91 4.93 -5.08 -10.82
C ARG A 91 5.66 -4.47 -12.01
N ARG A 92 4.94 -3.80 -12.91
CA ARG A 92 5.49 -3.21 -14.13
C ARG A 92 6.51 -2.09 -13.85
N ILE A 93 6.33 -1.36 -12.76
CA ILE A 93 7.21 -0.25 -12.33
C ILE A 93 8.38 -0.77 -11.49
N MET A 94 8.14 -1.65 -10.52
CA MET A 94 9.13 -2.04 -9.51
C MET A 94 9.94 -3.30 -9.88
N GLN A 95 9.36 -4.28 -10.59
CA GLN A 95 10.04 -5.53 -10.95
C GLN A 95 10.91 -5.38 -12.20
N ARG A 96 11.84 -4.42 -12.17
CA ARG A 96 12.80 -4.17 -13.26
C ARG A 96 14.07 -5.02 -13.06
N PRO A 97 14.64 -5.61 -14.12
CA PRO A 97 15.88 -6.38 -14.00
C PRO A 97 17.05 -5.54 -13.49
N VAL A 98 17.70 -6.00 -12.43
CA VAL A 98 18.96 -5.46 -11.90
C VAL A 98 20.09 -6.43 -12.24
N HIS A 99 21.16 -5.93 -12.83
CA HIS A 99 22.31 -6.76 -13.19
C HIS A 99 23.29 -6.81 -12.02
N VAL A 100 23.61 -8.01 -11.56
CA VAL A 100 24.62 -8.27 -10.53
C VAL A 100 25.70 -9.19 -11.06
N TRP A 101 26.85 -9.21 -10.37
CA TRP A 101 27.92 -10.15 -10.65
C TRP A 101 27.91 -11.27 -9.62
N ILE A 102 27.90 -12.51 -10.09
CA ILE A 102 28.11 -13.72 -9.27
C ILE A 102 29.34 -14.42 -9.84
N GLY A 103 30.47 -14.28 -9.14
CA GLY A 103 31.78 -14.67 -9.68
C GLY A 103 32.08 -13.90 -10.98
N ARG A 104 32.20 -14.63 -12.09
CA ARG A 104 32.47 -14.07 -13.43
C ARG A 104 31.21 -13.93 -14.31
N SER A 105 30.04 -14.29 -13.78
CA SER A 105 28.77 -14.24 -14.50
C SER A 105 28.02 -12.96 -14.17
N ARG A 106 27.63 -12.20 -15.20
CA ARG A 106 26.72 -11.07 -15.06
C ARG A 106 25.29 -11.57 -15.24
N THR A 107 24.52 -11.56 -14.15
CA THR A 107 23.17 -12.12 -14.11
C THR A 107 22.14 -11.02 -13.90
N ALA A 108 21.06 -11.05 -14.68
CA ALA A 108 19.90 -10.20 -14.45
C ALA A 108 18.97 -10.85 -13.43
N LEU A 109 18.67 -10.14 -12.34
CA LEU A 109 17.74 -10.57 -11.30
C LEU A 109 16.57 -9.60 -11.24
N VAL A 110 15.37 -10.12 -11.03
CA VAL A 110 14.15 -9.33 -10.92
C VAL A 110 13.65 -9.47 -9.48
N PRO A 111 13.48 -8.37 -8.72
CA PRO A 111 12.94 -8.45 -7.38
C PRO A 111 11.46 -8.83 -7.41
N THR A 112 10.96 -9.44 -6.33
CA THR A 112 9.52 -9.61 -6.12
C THR A 112 8.88 -8.33 -5.56
N VAL A 113 7.58 -8.34 -5.32
CA VAL A 113 6.87 -7.31 -4.56
C VAL A 113 6.10 -7.98 -3.42
N GLN A 114 5.85 -7.25 -2.34
CA GLN A 114 5.18 -7.75 -1.15
C GLN A 114 4.32 -6.65 -0.50
N ILE A 115 3.25 -7.05 0.19
CA ILE A 115 2.47 -6.17 1.07
C ILE A 115 3.38 -5.70 2.20
N SER A 116 3.32 -4.41 2.52
CA SER A 116 4.17 -3.79 3.53
C SER A 116 3.37 -3.26 4.71
N GLY A 117 2.67 -2.14 4.52
CA GLY A 117 1.80 -1.53 5.53
C GLY A 117 0.33 -1.59 5.10
N THR A 118 -0.57 -1.87 6.06
CA THR A 118 -2.01 -1.88 5.82
C THR A 118 -2.77 -1.22 6.96
N GLN A 119 -3.68 -0.30 6.63
CA GLN A 119 -4.51 0.37 7.63
C GLN A 119 -5.88 0.78 7.09
N ALA A 120 -6.92 0.63 7.91
CA ALA A 120 -8.13 1.44 7.81
C ALA A 120 -7.92 2.73 8.63
N ILE A 121 -8.19 3.88 8.03
CA ILE A 121 -7.95 5.21 8.60
C ILE A 121 -9.24 6.01 8.52
N GLN A 122 -9.70 6.51 9.67
CA GLN A 122 -10.91 7.32 9.79
C GLN A 122 -10.57 8.68 10.37
N ILE A 123 -10.65 9.72 9.54
CA ILE A 123 -10.36 11.11 9.88
C ILE A 123 -11.65 11.78 10.36
N HIS A 124 -11.70 12.20 11.62
CA HIS A 124 -12.88 12.84 12.21
C HIS A 124 -12.85 14.36 12.11
N GLN A 125 -14.00 14.98 12.39
CA GLN A 125 -14.16 16.42 12.49
C GLN A 125 -13.07 17.08 13.35
N GLY A 126 -12.49 18.16 12.81
CA GLY A 126 -11.47 18.97 13.46
C GLY A 126 -10.06 18.39 13.36
N GLN A 127 -9.86 17.25 12.69
CA GLN A 127 -8.52 16.80 12.34
C GLN A 127 -7.88 17.78 11.34
N GLY A 128 -6.70 18.29 11.66
CA GLY A 128 -5.90 19.13 10.76
C GLY A 128 -5.18 18.30 9.68
N LYS A 129 -4.53 18.99 8.73
CA LYS A 129 -3.73 18.35 7.68
C LYS A 129 -2.57 17.55 8.29
N GLN A 130 -2.35 16.35 7.78
CA GLN A 130 -1.13 15.60 8.08
C GLN A 130 0.07 16.31 7.44
N PRO A 131 1.24 16.33 8.10
CA PRO A 131 2.45 16.84 7.49
C PRO A 131 2.81 16.06 6.22
N LEU A 132 3.19 16.79 5.16
CA LEU A 132 3.50 16.19 3.87
C LEU A 132 4.74 15.30 3.98
N HIS A 133 4.63 14.07 3.49
CA HIS A 133 5.68 13.05 3.62
C HIS A 133 5.71 12.14 2.39
N ARG A 134 6.80 11.38 2.26
CA ARG A 134 6.97 10.29 1.31
C ARG A 134 6.89 8.98 2.09
N ASP A 135 6.10 8.03 1.61
CA ASP A 135 5.90 6.78 2.33
C ASP A 135 7.09 5.83 2.17
N ASP A 136 7.88 5.94 1.11
CA ASP A 136 9.13 5.16 0.96
C ASP A 136 10.32 5.76 1.74
N ALA A 137 10.16 6.90 2.42
CA ALA A 137 11.20 7.49 3.26
C ALA A 137 11.62 6.55 4.40
N LEU A 138 10.74 5.63 4.83
CA LEU A 138 11.05 4.65 5.86
C LEU A 138 12.16 3.66 5.46
N HIS A 139 12.44 3.51 4.16
CA HIS A 139 13.56 2.69 3.67
C HIS A 139 14.88 3.46 3.59
N LEU A 140 14.91 4.74 3.96
CA LEU A 140 16.10 5.60 3.99
C LEU A 140 16.87 5.64 2.65
N ARG A 141 16.13 5.61 1.54
CA ARG A 141 16.69 5.70 0.18
C ARG A 141 16.72 7.16 -0.30
N ARG A 142 17.62 7.46 -1.24
CA ARG A 142 17.74 8.80 -1.83
C ARG A 142 16.72 9.00 -2.95
N HIS A 143 16.23 10.24 -3.09
CA HIS A 143 15.36 10.66 -4.18
C HIS A 143 16.06 11.67 -5.11
N PRO A 144 15.69 11.70 -6.41
CA PRO A 144 14.91 10.67 -7.09
C PRO A 144 15.72 9.38 -7.23
N GLY A 145 15.04 8.24 -7.17
CA GLY A 145 15.65 6.93 -7.29
C GLY A 145 14.66 5.92 -7.86
N PRO A 146 15.07 4.65 -8.09
CA PRO A 146 14.14 3.62 -8.53
C PRO A 146 13.02 3.44 -7.51
N THR A 147 11.77 3.49 -7.97
CA THR A 147 10.58 3.30 -7.14
C THR A 147 10.67 2.03 -6.30
N SER A 148 10.54 2.16 -4.98
CA SER A 148 10.54 1.05 -4.03
C SER A 148 9.16 0.67 -3.51
N ARG A 149 8.18 1.55 -3.70
CA ARG A 149 6.83 1.42 -3.15
C ARG A 149 5.80 1.92 -4.15
N VAL A 150 4.69 1.20 -4.27
CA VAL A 150 3.44 1.67 -4.87
C VAL A 150 2.33 1.42 -3.87
N GLN A 151 1.47 2.40 -3.68
CA GLN A 151 0.47 2.38 -2.62
C GLN A 151 -0.90 2.73 -3.15
N LEU A 152 -1.91 2.15 -2.50
CA LEU A 152 -3.30 2.36 -2.77
C LEU A 152 -3.98 2.97 -1.54
N MET A 153 -4.93 3.86 -1.78
CA MET A 153 -5.94 4.33 -0.83
C MET A 153 -7.30 4.09 -1.46
N LEU A 154 -7.99 3.05 -0.99
CA LEU A 154 -9.37 2.79 -1.35
C LEU A 154 -10.29 3.74 -0.54
N ALA A 155 -11.15 4.47 -1.23
CA ALA A 155 -12.17 5.31 -0.64
C ALA A 155 -13.28 4.43 -0.03
N MET A 156 -13.36 4.34 1.30
CA MET A 156 -14.46 3.64 1.99
C MET A 156 -15.67 4.56 2.24
N SER A 157 -15.44 5.86 2.19
CA SER A 157 -16.44 6.93 2.10
C SER A 157 -16.06 7.86 0.94
N ASP A 158 -16.92 8.79 0.58
CA ASP A 158 -16.53 9.87 -0.34
C ASP A 158 -15.37 10.68 0.24
N PHE A 159 -14.45 11.10 -0.62
CA PHE A 159 -13.37 12.02 -0.33
C PHE A 159 -13.68 13.34 -1.03
N THR A 160 -13.65 14.43 -0.28
CA THR A 160 -13.82 15.79 -0.76
C THR A 160 -12.69 16.66 -0.22
N ALA A 161 -12.52 17.86 -0.77
CA ALA A 161 -11.54 18.82 -0.25
C ALA A 161 -11.78 19.13 1.24
N ASP A 162 -13.04 19.20 1.66
CA ASP A 162 -13.43 19.66 3.01
C ASP A 162 -13.47 18.54 4.06
N ASN A 163 -13.69 17.29 3.66
CA ASN A 163 -13.72 16.16 4.60
C ASN A 163 -12.35 15.48 4.78
N GLY A 164 -11.31 16.08 4.20
CA GLY A 164 -9.94 15.64 4.35
C GLY A 164 -9.51 14.59 3.34
N GLY A 165 -9.96 14.67 2.08
CA GLY A 165 -9.39 13.89 0.99
C GLY A 165 -7.86 13.96 0.95
N THR A 166 -7.19 12.86 0.57
CA THR A 166 -5.73 12.76 0.56
C THR A 166 -5.12 13.86 -0.31
N LEU A 167 -4.24 14.66 0.28
CA LEU A 167 -3.47 15.70 -0.40
C LEU A 167 -2.31 15.06 -1.16
N MET A 168 -2.13 15.41 -2.42
CA MET A 168 -1.05 14.90 -3.28
C MET A 168 -0.29 16.07 -3.89
N ILE A 169 1.03 15.93 -4.08
CA ILE A 169 1.78 16.83 -4.96
C ILE A 169 2.22 16.06 -6.21
N PRO A 170 1.47 16.15 -7.32
CA PRO A 170 1.82 15.47 -8.57
C PRO A 170 3.22 15.86 -9.05
N GLY A 171 3.99 14.88 -9.54
CA GLY A 171 5.35 15.07 -10.03
C GLY A 171 6.44 15.18 -8.95
N SER A 172 6.07 15.22 -7.67
CA SER A 172 7.04 15.40 -6.57
C SER A 172 7.95 14.19 -6.31
N HIS A 173 7.66 13.03 -6.91
CA HIS A 173 8.54 11.86 -6.93
C HIS A 173 9.82 12.09 -7.74
N HIS A 174 9.85 13.11 -8.59
CA HIS A 174 11.06 13.53 -9.32
C HIS A 174 11.92 14.52 -8.53
N TRP A 175 11.44 15.04 -7.39
CA TRP A 175 12.20 16.00 -6.58
C TRP A 175 13.29 15.31 -5.78
N ASP A 176 14.40 16.00 -5.56
CA ASP A 176 15.47 15.53 -4.68
C ASP A 176 15.07 15.55 -3.19
N ASP A 177 16.01 15.20 -2.32
CA ASP A 177 15.81 15.21 -0.86
C ASP A 177 16.06 16.58 -0.21
N GLU A 178 16.59 17.56 -0.95
CA GLU A 178 16.98 18.87 -0.39
C GLU A 178 15.83 19.88 -0.49
N ARG A 179 14.86 19.65 -1.38
CA ARG A 179 13.69 20.50 -1.57
C ARG A 179 12.52 20.08 -0.67
N PRO A 180 12.12 20.89 0.34
CA PRO A 180 10.95 20.59 1.15
C PRO A 180 9.64 20.82 0.37
N PRO A 181 8.58 20.03 0.63
CA PRO A 181 7.26 20.26 0.06
C PRO A 181 6.59 21.48 0.69
N ARG A 182 5.74 22.18 -0.06
CA ARG A 182 4.89 23.27 0.46
C ARG A 182 3.42 22.90 0.40
N ALA A 183 2.65 23.35 1.38
CA ALA A 183 1.23 22.99 1.49
C ALA A 183 0.39 23.49 0.31
N GLU A 184 0.80 24.59 -0.34
CA GLU A 184 0.09 25.19 -1.48
C GLU A 184 0.32 24.41 -2.79
N GLU A 185 1.33 23.54 -2.82
CA GLU A 185 1.61 22.66 -3.97
C GLU A 185 0.73 21.40 -3.93
N ALA A 186 0.11 21.11 -2.79
CA ALA A 186 -0.67 19.91 -2.59
C ALA A 186 -2.14 20.14 -2.99
N VAL A 187 -2.66 19.25 -3.83
CA VAL A 187 -4.04 19.25 -4.28
C VAL A 187 -4.84 18.16 -3.55
N PRO A 188 -6.08 18.42 -3.10
CA PRO A 188 -6.92 17.40 -2.51
C PRO A 188 -7.39 16.41 -3.58
N THR A 189 -7.31 15.11 -3.24
CA THR A 189 -7.95 14.05 -4.03
C THR A 189 -9.41 13.96 -3.66
N GLU A 190 -10.29 14.39 -4.56
CA GLU A 190 -11.73 14.17 -4.43
C GLU A 190 -12.12 12.90 -5.19
N MET A 191 -12.87 11.99 -4.58
CA MET A 191 -13.30 10.74 -5.24
C MET A 191 -14.47 10.11 -4.49
N ARG A 192 -15.33 9.40 -5.21
CA ARG A 192 -16.45 8.69 -4.58
C ARG A 192 -15.96 7.45 -3.85
N ALA A 193 -16.71 7.00 -2.85
CA ALA A 193 -16.53 5.68 -2.25
C ALA A 193 -16.43 4.60 -3.35
N GLY A 194 -15.49 3.67 -3.18
CA GLY A 194 -15.17 2.64 -4.18
C GLY A 194 -14.04 3.01 -5.13
N SER A 195 -13.71 4.29 -5.28
CA SER A 195 -12.55 4.71 -6.08
C SER A 195 -11.24 4.42 -5.33
N GLY A 196 -10.16 4.20 -6.07
CA GLY A 196 -8.82 3.98 -5.52
C GLY A 196 -7.82 5.03 -6.00
N LEU A 197 -7.17 5.72 -5.08
CA LEU A 197 -6.00 6.54 -5.37
C LEU A 197 -4.74 5.66 -5.33
N VAL A 198 -4.02 5.55 -6.43
CA VAL A 198 -2.75 4.82 -6.54
C VAL A 198 -1.61 5.83 -6.69
N TRP A 199 -0.51 5.67 -5.94
CA TRP A 199 0.66 6.53 -6.04
C TRP A 199 1.99 5.82 -5.83
N LEU A 200 3.07 6.44 -6.32
CA LEU A 200 4.44 6.02 -6.11
C LEU A 200 4.95 6.55 -4.76
N GLY A 201 5.71 5.74 -4.02
CA GLY A 201 6.16 6.05 -2.65
C GLY A 201 6.89 7.39 -2.48
N GLY A 202 7.63 7.82 -3.51
CA GLY A 202 8.37 9.07 -3.53
C GLY A 202 7.51 10.33 -3.73
N VAL A 203 6.19 10.21 -3.91
CA VAL A 203 5.29 11.35 -4.00
C VAL A 203 5.04 11.93 -2.60
N TYR A 204 5.26 13.23 -2.46
CA TYR A 204 4.82 13.96 -1.27
C TYR A 204 3.30 14.01 -1.19
N HIS A 205 2.76 13.56 -0.08
CA HIS A 205 1.34 13.48 0.17
C HIS A 205 1.01 13.58 1.68
N GLY A 206 -0.27 13.61 2.03
CA GLY A 206 -0.73 13.52 3.41
C GLY A 206 -2.26 13.57 3.55
N GLY A 207 -2.80 13.16 4.69
CA GLY A 207 -4.22 13.33 4.99
C GLY A 207 -4.65 14.81 4.97
N GLY A 208 -5.76 15.12 4.28
CA GLY A 208 -6.38 16.45 4.32
C GLY A 208 -7.01 16.76 5.68
N ALA A 209 -7.33 18.04 5.90
CA ALA A 209 -8.08 18.45 7.08
C ALA A 209 -9.56 18.10 6.92
N ASN A 210 -10.21 17.61 7.98
CA ASN A 210 -11.64 17.39 7.98
C ASN A 210 -12.35 18.50 8.76
N THR A 211 -12.99 19.40 8.04
CA THR A 211 -13.81 20.50 8.58
C THR A 211 -15.30 20.19 8.60
N THR A 212 -15.70 19.02 8.10
CA THR A 212 -17.10 18.55 8.09
C THR A 212 -17.47 17.88 9.40
N ASP A 213 -18.75 17.54 9.55
CA ASP A 213 -19.32 16.82 10.71
C ASP A 213 -19.33 15.29 10.53
N THR A 214 -18.86 14.78 9.40
CA THR A 214 -18.83 13.35 9.09
C THR A 214 -17.40 12.84 8.98
N PRO A 215 -17.10 11.62 9.48
CA PRO A 215 -15.78 11.04 9.35
C PRO A 215 -15.50 10.60 7.91
N ARG A 216 -14.26 10.80 7.46
CA ARG A 216 -13.76 10.30 6.17
C ARG A 216 -12.98 9.02 6.40
N THR A 217 -13.40 7.92 5.78
CA THR A 217 -12.75 6.61 5.93
C THR A 217 -12.04 6.19 4.65
N GLY A 218 -10.76 5.82 4.76
CA GLY A 218 -10.00 5.18 3.69
C GLY A 218 -9.31 3.91 4.16
N LEU A 219 -8.98 3.02 3.23
CA LEU A 219 -8.20 1.82 3.48
C LEU A 219 -6.94 1.86 2.61
N THR A 220 -5.77 1.85 3.25
CA THR A 220 -4.48 1.88 2.56
C THR A 220 -3.78 0.53 2.55
N ILE A 221 -3.15 0.22 1.41
CA ILE A 221 -2.31 -0.96 1.18
C ILE A 221 -1.04 -0.48 0.47
N ALA A 222 0.12 -0.72 1.07
CA ALA A 222 1.41 -0.46 0.43
C ALA A 222 2.00 -1.77 -0.12
N LEU A 223 2.46 -1.73 -1.37
CA LEU A 223 3.31 -2.76 -1.97
C LEU A 223 4.74 -2.23 -2.03
N ASP A 224 5.67 -2.95 -1.40
CA ASP A 224 7.10 -2.68 -1.45
C ASP A 224 7.81 -3.70 -2.33
N LEU A 225 9.03 -3.36 -2.77
CA LEU A 225 9.95 -4.36 -3.28
C LEU A 225 10.19 -5.48 -2.24
N GLY A 226 10.22 -6.72 -2.71
CA GLY A 226 10.37 -7.93 -1.90
C GLY A 226 11.71 -8.03 -1.14
N ASN A 227 12.70 -7.21 -1.51
CA ASN A 227 13.99 -7.15 -0.84
C ASN A 227 14.07 -6.06 0.25
N LEU A 228 12.97 -5.35 0.54
CA LEU A 228 12.88 -4.35 1.59
C LEU A 228 12.15 -4.89 2.81
N ARG A 229 12.41 -4.31 3.97
CA ARG A 229 11.66 -4.65 5.19
C ARG A 229 10.25 -4.07 5.10
N GLN A 230 9.25 -4.89 5.42
CA GLN A 230 7.85 -4.47 5.52
C GLN A 230 7.67 -3.47 6.68
N GLU A 231 6.84 -2.45 6.46
CA GLU A 231 6.46 -1.45 7.45
C GLU A 231 5.65 -2.06 8.60
N GLU A 232 4.66 -2.90 8.27
CA GLU A 232 3.99 -3.78 9.21
C GLU A 232 4.53 -5.21 9.03
N ASN A 233 4.96 -5.84 10.12
CA ASN A 233 5.50 -7.20 10.06
C ASN A 233 4.37 -8.21 9.78
N GLN A 234 4.18 -8.57 8.50
CA GLN A 234 3.04 -9.40 8.07
C GLN A 234 3.07 -10.81 8.66
N TYR A 235 4.27 -11.36 8.94
CA TYR A 235 4.43 -12.67 9.60
C TYR A 235 3.88 -12.70 11.03
N LEU A 236 3.84 -11.54 11.71
CA LEU A 236 3.26 -11.41 13.06
C LEU A 236 1.83 -10.86 13.01
N ALA A 237 1.56 -9.98 12.05
CA ALA A 237 0.28 -9.31 11.93
C ALA A 237 -0.82 -10.24 11.42
N VAL A 238 -0.51 -11.17 10.51
CA VAL A 238 -1.47 -12.07 9.87
C VAL A 238 -1.21 -13.51 10.31
N PRO A 239 -2.09 -14.10 11.13
CA PRO A 239 -1.98 -15.49 11.53
C PRO A 239 -1.96 -16.44 10.33
N ARG A 240 -1.22 -17.54 10.43
CA ARG A 240 -1.05 -18.52 9.33
C ARG A 240 -2.40 -19.04 8.81
N GLU A 241 -3.34 -19.29 9.71
CA GLU A 241 -4.70 -19.73 9.36
C GLU A 241 -5.45 -18.72 8.49
N SER A 242 -5.25 -17.42 8.73
CA SER A 242 -5.80 -16.35 7.88
C SER A 242 -5.10 -16.34 6.52
N VAL A 243 -3.77 -16.50 6.49
CA VAL A 243 -3.00 -16.59 5.23
C VAL A 243 -3.53 -17.72 4.34
N LEU A 244 -3.83 -18.89 4.91
CA LEU A 244 -4.35 -20.04 4.17
C LEU A 244 -5.72 -19.79 3.50
N ALA A 245 -6.52 -18.83 3.99
CA ALA A 245 -7.79 -18.48 3.37
C ALA A 245 -7.64 -17.70 2.04
N TYR A 246 -6.48 -17.08 1.82
CA TYR A 246 -6.22 -16.31 0.60
C TYR A 246 -5.84 -17.16 -0.60
N PRO A 247 -6.00 -16.67 -1.84
CA PRO A 247 -5.38 -17.30 -3.01
C PRO A 247 -3.85 -17.20 -2.96
N GLU A 248 -3.15 -18.08 -3.68
CA GLU A 248 -1.68 -18.14 -3.72
C GLU A 248 -1.01 -16.79 -3.97
N GLU A 249 -1.53 -16.02 -4.93
CA GLU A 249 -1.04 -14.68 -5.27
C GLU A 249 -0.94 -13.78 -4.03
N VAL A 250 -1.99 -13.73 -3.20
CA VAL A 250 -1.99 -12.90 -1.98
C VAL A 250 -1.13 -13.52 -0.88
N ARG A 251 -1.07 -14.86 -0.76
CA ARG A 251 -0.16 -15.53 0.18
C ARG A 251 1.30 -15.16 -0.08
N ARG A 252 1.72 -15.14 -1.36
CA ARG A 252 3.05 -14.69 -1.78
C ARG A 252 3.28 -13.23 -1.43
N LEU A 253 2.31 -12.36 -1.71
CA LEU A 253 2.38 -10.94 -1.33
C LEU A 253 2.47 -10.73 0.20
N LEU A 254 1.89 -11.61 1.02
CA LEU A 254 1.98 -11.55 2.48
C LEU A 254 3.34 -12.00 3.05
N GLY A 255 4.34 -12.25 2.20
CA GLY A 255 5.70 -12.58 2.61
C GLY A 255 6.06 -14.06 2.49
N TYR A 256 5.17 -14.90 1.95
CA TYR A 256 5.46 -16.31 1.63
C TYR A 256 5.99 -16.46 0.21
N ASP A 257 6.92 -15.58 -0.17
CA ASP A 257 7.62 -15.62 -1.44
C ASP A 257 9.11 -15.36 -1.22
N ARG A 258 9.96 -15.85 -2.13
CA ARG A 258 11.39 -15.54 -2.11
C ARG A 258 11.71 -14.41 -3.07
N CYS A 259 12.41 -13.40 -2.58
CA CYS A 259 12.95 -12.36 -3.44
C CYS A 259 14.38 -12.71 -3.90
N PRO A 260 14.67 -12.83 -5.21
CA PRO A 260 16.02 -13.06 -5.69
C PRO A 260 17.01 -11.97 -5.20
N PRO A 261 18.29 -12.32 -4.94
CA PRO A 261 18.91 -13.63 -5.14
C PRO A 261 18.65 -14.65 -4.02
N GLY A 262 17.96 -14.30 -2.94
CA GLY A 262 17.77 -15.22 -1.81
C GLY A 262 17.35 -14.55 -0.51
N LEU A 263 16.48 -13.54 -0.56
CA LEU A 263 15.85 -12.97 0.62
C LEU A 263 14.50 -13.66 0.87
N GLY A 264 14.14 -13.80 2.15
CA GLY A 264 12.86 -14.38 2.57
C GLY A 264 12.79 -15.91 2.56
N TRP A 265 13.92 -16.63 2.46
CA TRP A 265 13.90 -18.10 2.52
C TRP A 265 13.55 -18.65 3.91
N TYR A 266 13.01 -19.86 3.94
CA TYR A 266 12.83 -20.67 5.16
C TYR A 266 13.65 -21.97 5.01
N GLU A 267 14.64 -22.18 5.89
CA GLU A 267 15.58 -23.32 5.81
C GLU A 267 16.16 -23.57 4.40
N MET A 268 16.65 -22.51 3.75
CA MET A 268 17.15 -22.51 2.35
C MET A 268 16.11 -22.84 1.27
N ASP A 269 14.83 -22.94 1.63
CA ASP A 269 13.71 -23.23 0.72
C ASP A 269 12.75 -22.04 0.56
N ASP A 270 11.79 -22.18 -0.35
CA ASP A 270 10.65 -21.28 -0.51
C ASP A 270 9.78 -21.33 0.77
N PRO A 271 9.53 -20.20 1.48
CA PRO A 271 8.68 -20.20 2.67
C PRO A 271 7.26 -20.69 2.39
N TYR A 272 6.83 -20.73 1.13
CA TYR A 272 5.55 -21.30 0.72
C TYR A 272 5.39 -22.77 1.11
N VAL A 273 6.48 -23.53 1.34
CA VAL A 273 6.42 -24.91 1.87
C VAL A 273 5.70 -25.01 3.22
N LEU A 274 5.66 -23.93 4.01
CA LEU A 274 4.93 -23.88 5.28
C LEU A 274 3.42 -23.77 5.10
N LEU A 275 2.94 -23.44 3.89
CA LEU A 275 1.53 -23.30 3.57
C LEU A 275 0.95 -24.49 2.80
N ALA A 276 1.81 -25.33 2.21
CA ALA A 276 1.37 -26.58 1.59
C ALA A 276 0.91 -27.59 2.65
N ASP A 277 -0.10 -28.40 2.33
CA ASP A 277 -0.64 -29.45 3.22
C ASP A 277 0.41 -30.51 3.62
N ASP A 278 1.51 -30.61 2.86
CA ASP A 278 2.65 -31.51 3.08
C ASP A 278 3.89 -30.78 3.67
N GLY A 279 3.73 -29.59 4.26
CA GLY A 279 4.82 -28.88 4.91
C GLY A 279 5.56 -29.78 5.91
N PRO A 280 6.87 -29.58 6.14
CA PRO A 280 7.65 -30.48 6.99
C PRO A 280 6.95 -30.59 8.35
N GLY A 281 6.52 -31.81 8.69
CA GLY A 281 5.87 -32.11 9.97
C GLY A 281 6.70 -31.57 11.15
N PRO A 282 6.09 -31.45 12.35
CA PRO A 282 6.76 -30.87 13.51
C PRO A 282 8.15 -31.51 13.69
N ARG A 283 9.20 -30.67 13.74
CA ARG A 283 10.54 -31.16 14.04
C ARG A 283 10.51 -31.86 15.40
N PRO A 284 11.20 -33.00 15.56
CA PRO A 284 11.45 -33.54 16.88
C PRO A 284 12.12 -32.47 17.73
N ALA A 285 11.73 -32.38 19.00
CA ALA A 285 12.31 -31.44 19.95
C ALA A 285 13.84 -31.56 19.93
N PRO A 286 14.58 -30.44 20.11
CA PRO A 286 16.03 -30.51 20.21
C PRO A 286 16.41 -31.54 21.28
N VAL A 287 17.21 -32.52 20.88
CA VAL A 287 17.80 -33.49 21.82
C VAL A 287 18.74 -32.69 22.74
N PRO A 288 18.64 -32.89 24.08
CA PRO A 288 19.36 -32.08 25.06
C PRO A 288 20.88 -32.07 24.90
#